data_AF-A0A815N4C2-F1
#
_entry.id   AF-A0A815N4C2-F1
#
_cell.length_a   1.000
_cell.length_b   1.000
_cell.length_c   1.000
_cell.angle_alpha   90.00
_cell.angle_beta   90.00
_cell.angle_gamma   90.00
#
_symmetry.space_group_name_H-M   'P 1'
#
loop_
_entity.id
_entity.type
_entity.pdbx_description
1 polymer ?
#
loop_
_entity_poly.entity_id
_entity_poly.type
_entity_poly.pdbx_seq_one_letter_code
_entity_poly.pdbx_strand_id
1 'polypeptide(L)' 'VKSINKTDGQTLLHAFGSLEKILNSSNKQLSVCPGLGTLKGQRLYQAFNQPFKR' A
#
# COMPACT_ATOMS: atom_id res chain seq x y z
N VAL A 1 5.71 -5.63 -6.30
CA VAL A 1 5.24 -5.83 -4.91
C VAL A 1 4.67 -7.24 -4.81
N LYS A 2 5.30 -8.17 -4.06
CA LYS A 2 4.79 -9.56 -3.97
C LYS A 2 3.46 -9.59 -3.18
N SER A 3 2.49 -10.37 -3.68
CA SER A 3 1.17 -10.62 -3.05
C SER A 3 0.19 -9.43 -2.98
N ILE A 4 0.33 -8.42 -3.85
CA ILE A 4 -0.73 -7.42 -4.07
C ILE A 4 -1.51 -7.82 -5.31
N ASN A 5 -2.81 -8.10 -5.14
CA ASN A 5 -3.73 -8.44 -6.21
C ASN A 5 -4.54 -7.23 -6.68
N LYS A 6 -5.28 -7.39 -7.78
CA LYS A 6 -6.20 -6.36 -8.30
C LYS A 6 -7.20 -5.90 -7.22
N THR A 7 -7.74 -6.82 -6.44
CA THR A 7 -8.67 -6.53 -5.34
C THR A 7 -8.03 -5.67 -4.27
N ASP A 8 -6.78 -5.95 -3.89
CA ASP A 8 -6.03 -5.15 -2.91
C ASP A 8 -5.85 -3.71 -3.41
N GLY A 9 -5.59 -3.53 -4.70
CA GLY A 9 -5.49 -2.22 -5.34
C GLY A 9 -6.82 -1.45 -5.36
N GLN A 10 -7.94 -2.14 -5.61
CA GLN A 10 -9.28 -1.54 -5.51
C GLN A 10 -9.60 -1.11 -4.06
N THR A 11 -9.27 -1.95 -3.08
CA THR A 11 -9.44 -1.61 -1.66
C THR A 11 -8.61 -0.40 -1.27
N LEU A 12 -7.35 -0.32 -1.72
CA LEU A 12 -6.48 0.83 -1.48
C LEU A 12 -7.04 2.11 -2.11
N LEU A 13 -7.50 2.05 -3.36
CA LEU A 13 -8.15 3.18 -4.03
C LEU A 13 -9.44 3.60 -3.33
N HIS A 14 -10.23 2.66 -2.83
CA HIS A 14 -11.46 2.96 -2.10
C HIS A 14 -11.19 3.55 -0.71
N ALA A 15 -10.16 3.07 0.00
CA ALA A 15 -9.80 3.53 1.34
C ALA A 15 -9.12 4.91 1.33
N PHE A 16 -8.20 5.14 0.40
CA PHE A 16 -7.41 6.39 0.34
C PHE A 16 -7.97 7.42 -0.65
N GLY A 17 -8.78 7.00 -1.61
CA GLY A 17 -9.41 7.87 -2.62
C GLY A 17 -8.49 8.36 -3.73
N SER A 18 -7.17 8.44 -3.50
CA SER A 18 -6.20 8.87 -4.51
C SER A 18 -4.84 8.20 -4.32
N LEU A 19 -4.12 8.04 -5.43
CA LEU A 19 -2.76 7.48 -5.48
C LEU A 19 -1.75 8.35 -4.74
N GLU A 20 -1.90 9.67 -4.78
CA GLU A 20 -1.09 10.60 -3.98
C GLU A 20 -1.23 10.37 -2.48
N LYS A 21 -2.46 10.12 -2.01
CA LYS A 21 -2.71 9.80 -0.60
C LYS A 21 -2.08 8.48 -0.22
N ILE A 22 -2.13 7.48 -1.12
CA ILE A 22 -1.48 6.18 -0.90
C ILE A 22 0.03 6.37 -0.76
N LEU A 23 0.67 7.15 -1.63
CA LEU A 23 2.11 7.41 -1.60
C LEU A 23 2.54 8.22 -0.36
N ASN A 24 1.72 9.17 0.08
CA ASN A 24 1.98 9.98 1.29
C ASN A 24 1.53 9.30 2.59
N SER A 25 0.88 8.15 2.52
CA SER A 25 0.35 7.47 3.71
C SER A 25 1.46 6.80 4.53
N SER A 26 1.30 6.83 5.86
CA SER A 26 2.23 6.14 6.76
C SER A 26 2.00 4.63 6.74
N ASN A 27 3.05 3.86 7.05
CA ASN A 27 2.99 2.40 7.19
C ASN A 27 1.81 1.92 8.10
N LYS A 28 1.52 2.66 9.18
CA LYS A 28 0.36 2.38 10.04
C LYS A 28 -0.98 2.47 9.31
N GLN A 29 -1.20 3.49 8.47
CA GLN A 29 -2.44 3.62 7.70
C GLN A 29 -2.57 2.51 6.66
N LEU A 30 -1.49 2.17 5.98
CA LEU A 30 -1.45 1.04 5.04
C LEU A 30 -1.71 -0.31 5.73
N SER A 31 -1.27 -0.47 6.98
CA SER A 31 -1.46 -1.69 7.76
C SER A 31 -2.85 -1.83 8.39
N VAL A 32 -3.60 -0.72 8.51
CA VAL A 32 -4.96 -0.68 9.09
C VAL A 32 -6.05 -0.81 8.01
N CYS A 33 -5.67 -0.87 6.73
CA CYS A 33 -6.63 -1.02 5.64
C CYS A 33 -7.41 -2.36 5.75
N PRO A 34 -8.74 -2.32 5.82
CA PRO A 34 -9.55 -3.52 5.93
C PRO A 34 -9.34 -4.40 4.70
N GLY A 35 -9.00 -5.67 4.90
CA GLY A 35 -8.70 -6.62 3.81
C GLY A 35 -7.26 -6.57 3.28
N LEU A 36 -6.45 -5.59 3.68
CA LEU A 36 -5.02 -5.54 3.40
C LEU A 36 -4.26 -5.99 4.66
N GLY A 37 -3.71 -7.22 4.65
CA GLY A 37 -2.93 -7.71 5.80
C GLY A 37 -1.75 -6.79 6.13
N THR A 38 -1.38 -6.67 7.41
CA THR A 38 -0.29 -5.81 7.91
C THR A 38 1.02 -5.97 7.12
N LEU A 39 1.36 -7.22 6.78
CA LEU A 39 2.54 -7.55 5.99
C LEU A 39 2.47 -6.98 4.55
N LYS A 40 1.30 -6.96 3.93
CA LYS A 40 1.10 -6.36 2.60
C LYS A 40 1.24 -4.85 2.67
N GLY A 41 0.63 -4.20 3.67
CA GLY A 41 0.76 -2.76 3.89
C GLY A 41 2.22 -2.33 4.10
N GLN A 42 2.96 -3.05 4.95
CA GLN A 42 4.38 -2.79 5.18
C GLN A 42 5.24 -2.98 3.93
N ARG A 43 5.00 -4.04 3.14
CA ARG A 43 5.72 -4.27 1.87
C ARG A 43 5.41 -3.21 0.82
N LEU A 44 4.17 -2.73 0.76
CA LEU A 44 3.76 -1.67 -0.15
C LEU A 44 4.47 -0.36 0.22
N TYR A 45 4.49 -0.02 1.51
CA TYR A 45 5.23 1.13 2.03
C TYR A 45 6.73 1.03 1.74
N GLN A 46 7.34 -0.14 1.97
CA GLN A 46 8.74 -0.39 1.62
C GLN A 46 8.97 -0.25 0.12
N ALA A 47 8.08 -0.75 -0.74
CA ALA A 47 8.24 -0.64 -2.18
C ALA A 47 8.22 0.81 -2.68
N PHE A 48 7.47 1.70 -2.03
CA PHE A 48 7.46 3.13 -2.37
C PHE A 48 8.65 3.91 -1.83
N ASN A 49 9.17 3.52 -0.66
CA ASN A 49 10.30 4.21 -0.02
C ASN A 49 11.67 3.60 -0.32
N GLN A 50 11.71 2.43 -0.95
CA GLN A 50 12.96 1.81 -1.36
C GLN A 50 13.48 2.51 -2.62
N PRO A 51 14.79 2.85 -2.70
CA PRO A 51 15.38 3.36 -3.92
C PRO A 51 15.22 2.37 -5.07
N PHE A 52 14.89 2.88 -6.26
CA PHE A 52 14.90 2.08 -7.47
C PHE A 52 16.34 1.63 -7.74
N LYS A 53 16.55 0.31 -7.79
CA LYS A 53 17.84 -0.23 -8.24
C LYS A 53 17.95 0.01 -9.76
N ARG A 54 19.12 0.48 -10.21
CA ARG A 54 19.44 0.67 -11.64
C ARG A 54 19.37 -0.64 -12.41
#